data_AF-A0A2N6G6C4-F1
#
_entry.id   AF-A0A2N6G6C4-F1
#
_cell.length_a   1.000
_cell.length_b   1.000
_cell.length_c   1.000
_cell.angle_alpha   90.00
_cell.angle_beta   90.00
_cell.angle_gamma   90.00
#
_symmetry.space_group_name_H-M   'P 1'
#
loop_
_entity.id
_entity.type
_entity.pdbx_description
1 polymer ?
#
loop_
_entity_poly.entity_id
_entity_poly.type
_entity_poly.pdbx_seq_one_letter_code
_entity_poly.pdbx_strand_id
1 'polypeptide(L)'
;MKKLLLIACLLLSSIFAEDILKTDNKLVAEGKGVIFIFESNSCPYCELLKKDFKENTHMQELAKEFNIYLINRENEKDYIVGKTQRKETTTTLRMTFAAKSTPNIVMFDKHWNRIFQLPGYAHPAQMITFMTFIKGLHSGKYKTDEWQKYLKDNGVS
;
A
#
# COMPACT_ATOMS: atom_id res chain seq x y z
N MET A 1 -43.77 -8.63 34.10
CA MET A 1 -42.66 -7.66 34.16
C MET A 1 -41.35 -8.42 34.35
N LYS A 2 -40.72 -8.88 33.27
CA LYS A 2 -39.46 -9.65 33.34
C LYS A 2 -38.29 -8.67 33.24
N LYS A 3 -37.43 -8.69 34.27
CA LYS A 3 -36.26 -7.83 34.38
C LYS A 3 -35.26 -8.14 33.26
N LEU A 4 -34.86 -7.05 32.61
CA LEU A 4 -33.80 -6.89 31.63
C LEU A 4 -32.47 -7.37 32.24
N LEU A 5 -31.90 -8.45 31.72
CA LEU A 5 -30.49 -8.79 31.97
C LEU A 5 -29.71 -8.43 30.70
N LEU A 6 -29.26 -7.18 30.64
CA LEU A 6 -28.23 -6.71 29.72
C LEU A 6 -26.93 -7.43 30.08
N ILE A 7 -26.62 -8.51 29.38
CA ILE A 7 -25.28 -9.08 29.38
C ILE A 7 -24.43 -8.14 28.53
N ALA A 8 -23.66 -7.30 29.22
CA ALA A 8 -22.61 -6.48 28.64
C ALA A 8 -21.60 -7.42 27.96
N CYS A 9 -21.68 -7.50 26.63
CA CYS A 9 -20.64 -8.08 25.78
C CYS A 9 -19.45 -7.10 25.79
N LEU A 10 -18.68 -7.13 26.89
CA LEU A 10 -17.39 -6.45 27.00
C LEU A 10 -16.41 -7.11 26.03
N LEU A 11 -16.33 -6.51 24.84
CA LEU A 11 -15.07 -6.12 24.20
C LEU A 11 -13.94 -7.15 24.29
N LEU A 12 -14.15 -8.32 23.69
CA LEU A 12 -13.06 -8.98 22.97
C LEU A 12 -12.97 -8.34 21.57
N SER A 13 -12.74 -7.02 21.53
CA SER A 13 -12.06 -6.41 20.40
C SER A 13 -10.62 -6.90 20.46
N SER A 14 -10.45 -8.17 20.10
CA SER A 14 -9.18 -8.71 19.64
C SER A 14 -8.88 -7.89 18.41
N ILE A 15 -8.12 -6.81 18.60
CA ILE A 15 -7.51 -6.06 17.52
C ILE A 15 -6.58 -7.09 16.89
N PHE A 16 -7.09 -7.84 15.91
CA PHE A 16 -6.25 -8.52 14.96
C PHE A 16 -5.38 -7.40 14.41
N ALA A 17 -4.07 -7.45 14.70
CA ALA A 17 -3.11 -6.65 13.97
C ALA A 17 -3.31 -7.04 12.51
N GLU A 18 -4.12 -6.27 11.79
CA GLU A 18 -4.37 -6.46 10.38
C GLU A 18 -3.00 -6.37 9.72
N ASP A 19 -2.59 -7.41 8.99
CA ASP A 19 -1.31 -7.38 8.31
C ASP A 19 -1.35 -6.21 7.32
N ILE A 20 -0.48 -5.22 7.55
CA ILE A 20 -0.38 -4.01 6.73
C ILE A 20 -0.09 -4.41 5.28
N LEU A 21 0.64 -5.53 5.09
CA LEU A 21 1.02 -6.06 3.80
C LEU A 21 0.10 -7.23 3.42
N LYS A 22 -0.71 -7.03 2.38
CA LYS A 22 -1.75 -7.97 1.97
C LYS A 22 -1.27 -8.85 0.83
N THR A 23 -1.68 -10.12 0.83
CA THR A 23 -1.47 -11.06 -0.29
C THR A 23 -2.78 -11.41 -1.02
N ASP A 24 -3.80 -10.56 -0.87
CA ASP A 24 -5.17 -10.80 -1.37
C ASP A 24 -5.27 -10.83 -2.90
N ASN A 25 -6.36 -11.40 -3.42
CA ASN A 25 -6.67 -11.38 -4.87
C ASN A 25 -7.49 -10.14 -5.25
N LYS A 26 -8.12 -9.45 -4.29
CA LYS A 26 -8.97 -8.30 -4.57
C LYS A 26 -8.20 -7.01 -4.28
N LEU A 27 -7.80 -6.31 -5.33
CA LEU A 27 -7.00 -5.09 -5.24
C LEU A 27 -7.93 -3.88 -5.27
N VAL A 28 -8.14 -3.23 -4.12
CA VAL A 28 -9.14 -2.17 -3.95
C VAL A 28 -8.56 -0.94 -3.26
N ALA A 29 -9.09 0.23 -3.60
CA ALA A 29 -8.74 1.49 -2.92
C ALA A 29 -9.58 1.70 -1.65
N GLU A 30 -10.90 1.51 -1.71
CA GLU A 30 -11.82 1.69 -0.55
C GLU A 30 -11.63 3.02 0.20
N GLY A 31 -11.35 4.10 -0.53
CA GLY A 31 -11.11 5.44 0.04
C GLY A 31 -9.68 5.68 0.52
N LYS A 32 -8.84 4.64 0.52
CA LYS A 32 -7.40 4.68 0.82
C LYS A 32 -6.58 4.80 -0.46
N GLY A 33 -5.32 5.20 -0.33
CA GLY A 33 -4.34 5.03 -1.40
C GLY A 33 -4.07 3.55 -1.65
N VAL A 34 -3.40 3.23 -2.76
CA VAL A 34 -3.02 1.84 -3.07
C VAL A 34 -1.52 1.77 -3.30
N ILE A 35 -0.87 0.75 -2.75
CA ILE A 35 0.54 0.46 -3.04
C ILE A 35 0.63 -0.97 -3.55
N PHE A 36 1.17 -1.15 -4.75
CA PHE A 36 1.59 -2.45 -5.25
C PHE A 36 3.08 -2.59 -5.04
N ILE A 37 3.49 -3.69 -4.40
CA ILE A 37 4.89 -4.07 -4.25
C ILE A 37 5.08 -5.35 -5.06
N PHE A 38 5.62 -5.23 -6.26
CA PHE A 38 6.05 -6.38 -7.04
C PHE A 38 7.33 -6.92 -6.42
N GLU A 39 7.29 -8.15 -5.94
CA GLU A 39 8.38 -8.76 -5.19
C GLU A 39 8.77 -10.14 -5.73
N SER A 40 9.83 -10.72 -5.17
CA SER A 40 10.27 -12.08 -5.45
C SER A 40 10.81 -12.77 -4.19
N ASN A 41 10.75 -14.10 -4.16
CA ASN A 41 11.21 -14.91 -3.03
C ASN A 41 12.71 -14.76 -2.73
N SER A 42 13.52 -14.43 -3.75
CA SER A 42 14.98 -14.29 -3.66
C SER A 42 15.44 -12.83 -3.60
N CYS A 43 14.61 -11.91 -3.08
CA CYS A 43 14.88 -10.47 -3.05
C CYS A 43 15.19 -9.97 -1.63
N PRO A 44 16.47 -9.78 -1.26
CA PRO A 44 16.85 -9.26 0.07
C PRO A 44 16.26 -7.88 0.36
N TYR A 45 16.15 -7.03 -0.66
CA TYR A 45 15.58 -5.70 -0.53
C TYR A 45 14.05 -5.70 -0.32
N CYS A 46 13.36 -6.76 -0.75
CA CYS A 46 11.93 -6.94 -0.50
C CYS A 46 11.72 -7.31 0.97
N GLU A 47 12.56 -8.19 1.52
CA GLU A 47 12.56 -8.53 2.94
C GLU A 47 12.93 -7.33 3.82
N LEU A 48 13.90 -6.52 3.40
CA LEU A 48 14.22 -5.26 4.08
C LEU A 48 13.02 -4.30 4.08
N LEU A 49 12.34 -4.12 2.96
CA LEU A 49 11.14 -3.27 2.87
C LEU A 49 10.02 -3.78 3.79
N LYS A 50 9.76 -5.09 3.81
CA LYS A 50 8.77 -5.71 4.72
C LYS A 50 9.14 -5.47 6.19
N LYS A 51 10.42 -5.64 6.53
CA LYS A 51 10.93 -5.35 7.87
C LYS A 51 10.72 -3.90 8.25
N ASP A 52 10.99 -2.96 7.34
CA ASP A 52 10.73 -1.54 7.56
C ASP A 52 9.24 -1.27 7.84
N PHE A 53 8.31 -1.90 7.11
CA PHE A 53 6.85 -1.80 7.37
C PHE A 53 6.46 -2.39 8.73
N LYS A 54 7.22 -3.35 9.23
CA LYS A 54 6.98 -4.00 10.52
C LYS A 54 7.59 -3.26 11.72
N GLU A 55 8.69 -2.55 11.53
CA GLU A 55 9.47 -1.98 12.63
C GLU A 55 9.37 -0.45 12.72
N ASN A 56 9.12 0.25 11.61
CA ASN A 56 9.03 1.71 11.62
C ASN A 56 7.61 2.18 11.97
N THR A 57 7.41 2.65 13.18
CA THR A 57 6.10 3.07 13.71
C THR A 57 5.45 4.20 12.91
N HIS A 58 6.23 5.16 12.38
CA HIS A 58 5.68 6.23 11.56
C HIS A 58 5.21 5.71 10.19
N MET A 59 5.97 4.78 9.61
CA MET A 59 5.60 4.12 8.37
C MET A 59 4.34 3.27 8.56
N GLN A 60 4.20 2.59 9.70
CA GLN A 60 2.98 1.85 10.06
C GLN A 60 1.76 2.76 10.19
N GLU A 61 1.92 3.92 10.84
CA GLU A 61 0.81 4.86 11.00
C GLU A 61 0.34 5.40 9.64
N LEU A 62 1.27 5.77 8.77
CA LEU A 62 0.94 6.18 7.40
C LEU A 62 0.32 5.05 6.59
N ALA A 63 0.81 3.82 6.74
CA ALA A 63 0.33 2.66 5.99
C ALA A 63 -1.16 2.37 6.23
N LYS A 64 -1.74 2.80 7.35
CA LYS A 64 -3.19 2.71 7.61
C LYS A 64 -4.05 3.45 6.57
N GLU A 65 -3.48 4.47 5.92
CA GLU A 65 -4.11 5.27 4.86
C GLU A 65 -4.01 4.61 3.47
N PHE A 66 -3.40 3.42 3.39
CA PHE A 66 -3.17 2.68 2.16
C PHE A 66 -3.70 1.25 2.26
N ASN A 67 -4.06 0.69 1.11
CA ASN A 67 -4.12 -0.74 0.90
C ASN A 67 -2.82 -1.16 0.18
N ILE A 68 -1.99 -1.94 0.87
CA ILE A 68 -0.67 -2.33 0.38
C ILE A 68 -0.70 -3.81 -0.01
N TYR A 69 -0.39 -4.11 -1.26
CA TYR A 69 -0.49 -5.46 -1.82
C TYR A 69 0.88 -5.95 -2.28
N LEU A 70 1.29 -7.10 -1.76
CA LEU A 70 2.43 -7.86 -2.24
C LEU A 70 2.01 -8.67 -3.48
N ILE A 71 2.69 -8.44 -4.60
CA ILE A 71 2.49 -9.17 -5.85
C ILE A 71 3.77 -9.93 -6.13
N ASN A 72 3.79 -11.19 -5.72
CA ASN A 72 4.94 -12.06 -5.90
C ASN A 72 5.01 -12.55 -7.35
N ARG A 73 6.07 -12.20 -8.06
CA ARG A 73 6.22 -12.49 -9.49
C ARG A 73 6.41 -13.98 -9.81
N GLU A 74 6.81 -14.80 -8.83
CA GLU A 74 6.92 -16.25 -8.98
C GLU A 74 5.59 -16.98 -8.74
N ASN A 75 4.57 -16.27 -8.25
CA ASN A 75 3.25 -16.83 -7.96
C ASN A 75 2.22 -16.29 -8.96
N GLU A 76 1.88 -17.07 -9.98
CA GLU A 76 0.81 -16.71 -10.91
C GLU A 76 -0.57 -16.85 -10.24
N LYS A 77 -1.33 -15.76 -10.22
CA LYS A 77 -2.62 -15.65 -9.55
C LYS A 77 -3.56 -14.75 -10.34
N ASP A 78 -4.85 -15.03 -10.26
CA ASP A 78 -5.90 -14.13 -10.72
C ASP A 78 -6.23 -13.06 -9.67
N TYR A 79 -6.35 -11.82 -10.14
CA TYR A 79 -6.73 -10.65 -9.38
C TYR A 79 -8.00 -10.02 -9.92
N ILE A 80 -8.77 -9.42 -9.01
CA ILE A 80 -9.88 -8.53 -9.33
C ILE A 80 -9.47 -7.12 -8.91
N VAL A 81 -9.28 -6.23 -9.90
CA VAL A 81 -8.67 -4.92 -9.70
C VAL A 81 -9.71 -3.80 -9.81
N GLY A 82 -9.68 -2.93 -8.81
CA GLY A 82 -10.46 -1.70 -8.78
C GLY A 82 -11.97 -1.91 -8.70
N LYS A 83 -12.70 -0.79 -8.81
CA LYS A 83 -14.17 -0.79 -8.76
C LYS A 83 -14.81 -1.39 -10.01
N THR A 84 -14.10 -1.37 -11.14
CA THR A 84 -14.55 -1.95 -12.41
C THR A 84 -14.41 -3.48 -12.46
N GLN A 85 -13.90 -4.10 -11.39
CA GLN A 85 -13.75 -5.55 -11.25
C GLN A 85 -12.99 -6.17 -12.43
N ARG A 86 -11.97 -5.48 -12.92
CA ARG A 86 -11.12 -5.98 -14.02
C ARG A 86 -10.40 -7.22 -13.56
N LYS A 87 -10.46 -8.27 -14.37
CA LYS A 87 -9.70 -9.50 -14.14
C LYS A 87 -8.30 -9.32 -14.71
N GLU A 88 -7.32 -9.50 -13.87
CA GLU A 88 -5.91 -9.40 -14.21
C GLU A 88 -5.16 -10.62 -13.68
N THR A 89 -3.98 -10.91 -14.20
CA THR A 89 -3.11 -11.95 -13.65
C THR A 89 -1.81 -11.35 -13.12
N THR A 90 -1.04 -12.10 -12.34
CA THR A 90 0.31 -11.67 -11.89
C THR A 90 1.15 -11.21 -13.08
N THR A 91 1.17 -12.01 -14.15
CA THR A 91 1.92 -11.67 -15.37
C THR A 91 1.41 -10.39 -16.03
N THR A 92 0.10 -10.23 -16.20
CA THR A 92 -0.46 -9.02 -16.84
C THR A 92 -0.22 -7.77 -16.02
N LEU A 93 -0.35 -7.83 -14.68
CA LEU A 93 -0.03 -6.71 -13.80
C LEU A 93 1.44 -6.32 -13.92
N ARG A 94 2.36 -7.29 -13.85
CA ARG A 94 3.80 -7.05 -13.98
C ARG A 94 4.15 -6.39 -15.31
N MET A 95 3.51 -6.82 -16.41
CA MET A 95 3.70 -6.24 -17.73
C MET A 95 3.14 -4.83 -17.83
N THR A 96 1.92 -4.60 -17.30
CA THR A 96 1.24 -3.29 -17.30
C THR A 96 2.08 -2.22 -16.63
N PHE A 97 2.72 -2.57 -15.51
CA PHE A 97 3.60 -1.65 -14.77
C PHE A 97 5.06 -1.73 -15.19
N ALA A 98 5.41 -2.53 -16.20
CA ALA A 98 6.80 -2.78 -16.60
C ALA A 98 7.72 -3.10 -15.40
N ALA A 99 7.20 -3.87 -14.42
CA ALA A 99 7.91 -4.23 -13.19
C ALA A 99 8.98 -5.30 -13.49
N LYS A 100 10.16 -4.83 -13.91
CA LYS A 100 11.32 -5.67 -14.28
C LYS A 100 12.22 -6.01 -13.10
N SER A 101 12.35 -5.10 -12.13
CA SER A 101 13.13 -5.24 -10.91
C SER A 101 12.26 -5.59 -9.70
N THR A 102 12.88 -6.11 -8.64
CA THR A 102 12.21 -6.33 -7.35
C THR A 102 13.04 -5.70 -6.21
N PRO A 103 12.40 -4.98 -5.26
CA PRO A 103 10.99 -4.59 -5.30
C PRO A 103 10.73 -3.56 -6.42
N ASN A 104 9.55 -3.59 -7.03
CA ASN A 104 9.02 -2.48 -7.82
C ASN A 104 7.77 -1.96 -7.10
N ILE A 105 7.81 -0.70 -6.65
CA ILE A 105 6.78 -0.10 -5.81
C ILE A 105 5.96 0.84 -6.71
N VAL A 106 4.67 0.59 -6.86
CA VAL A 106 3.74 1.45 -7.60
C VAL A 106 2.73 2.02 -6.62
N MET A 107 2.61 3.34 -6.55
CA MET A 107 1.76 4.03 -5.58
C MET A 107 0.67 4.83 -6.30
N PHE A 108 -0.56 4.64 -5.84
CA PHE A 108 -1.74 5.30 -6.36
C PHE A 108 -2.43 6.10 -5.27
N ASP A 109 -3.12 7.16 -5.69
CA ASP A 109 -4.11 7.82 -4.82
C ASP A 109 -5.40 6.99 -4.70
N LYS A 110 -6.35 7.48 -3.89
CA LYS A 110 -7.67 6.85 -3.67
C LYS A 110 -8.57 6.77 -4.90
N HIS A 111 -8.19 7.44 -5.98
CA HIS A 111 -8.89 7.48 -7.26
C HIS A 111 -8.21 6.59 -8.32
N TRP A 112 -7.19 5.80 -7.95
CA TRP A 112 -6.38 4.98 -8.86
C TRP A 112 -5.49 5.79 -9.81
N ASN A 113 -5.24 7.07 -9.55
CA ASN A 113 -4.22 7.81 -10.28
C ASN A 113 -2.85 7.33 -9.82
N ARG A 114 -2.00 6.86 -10.76
CA ARG A 114 -0.62 6.48 -10.45
C ARG A 114 0.19 7.74 -10.15
N ILE A 115 0.66 7.87 -8.92
CA ILE A 115 1.42 9.04 -8.44
C ILE A 115 2.92 8.78 -8.53
N PHE A 116 3.38 7.66 -7.98
CA PHE A 116 4.80 7.29 -7.98
C PHE A 116 5.01 5.86 -8.46
N GLN A 117 6.18 5.62 -9.04
CA GLN A 117 6.66 4.28 -9.34
C GLN A 117 8.18 4.22 -9.15
N LEU A 118 8.64 3.29 -8.30
CA LEU A 118 10.04 3.13 -7.93
C LEU A 118 10.53 1.74 -8.37
N PRO A 119 11.56 1.66 -9.23
CA PRO A 119 12.12 0.38 -9.66
C PRO A 119 13.13 -0.19 -8.67
N GLY A 120 12.91 -0.02 -7.36
CA GLY A 120 13.80 -0.51 -6.32
C GLY A 120 13.34 -0.20 -4.91
N TYR A 121 14.19 -0.54 -3.94
CA TYR A 121 13.97 -0.25 -2.53
C TYR A 121 13.93 1.25 -2.25
N ALA A 122 12.94 1.66 -1.44
CA ALA A 122 12.86 2.98 -0.86
C ALA A 122 12.98 2.84 0.66
N HIS A 123 14.02 3.45 1.23
CA HIS A 123 14.23 3.41 2.69
C HIS A 123 13.12 4.17 3.43
N PRO A 124 12.96 3.96 4.76
CA PRO A 124 11.80 4.47 5.49
C PRO A 124 11.51 5.96 5.28
N ALA A 125 12.51 6.83 5.38
CA ALA A 125 12.30 8.27 5.15
C ALA A 125 11.78 8.60 3.74
N GLN A 126 12.23 7.90 2.68
CA GLN A 126 11.68 8.07 1.32
C GLN A 126 10.22 7.60 1.26
N MET A 127 9.94 6.38 1.75
CA MET A 127 8.57 5.83 1.77
C MET A 127 7.59 6.72 2.55
N ILE A 128 8.02 7.24 3.70
CA ILE A 128 7.27 8.20 4.51
C ILE A 128 6.96 9.46 3.70
N THR A 129 7.94 10.02 3.00
CA THR A 129 7.75 11.21 2.16
C THR A 129 6.74 10.96 1.04
N PHE A 130 6.85 9.85 0.31
CA PHE A 130 5.90 9.49 -0.74
C PHE A 130 4.48 9.27 -0.21
N MET A 131 4.32 8.52 0.88
CA MET A 131 3.02 8.28 1.51
C MET A 131 2.39 9.56 2.04
N THR A 132 3.20 10.45 2.64
CA THR A 132 2.72 11.74 3.15
C THR A 132 2.23 12.65 2.03
N PHE A 133 2.91 12.66 0.88
CA PHE A 133 2.45 13.41 -0.29
C PHE A 133 1.07 12.90 -0.75
N ILE A 134 0.92 11.59 -0.95
CA ILE A 134 -0.36 11.00 -1.40
C ILE A 134 -1.46 11.24 -0.37
N LYS A 135 -1.18 11.12 0.94
CA LYS A 135 -2.13 11.50 2.00
C LYS A 135 -2.56 12.97 1.87
N GLY A 136 -1.61 13.86 1.55
CA GLY A 136 -1.89 15.28 1.32
C GLY A 136 -2.74 15.55 0.07
N LEU A 137 -2.60 14.75 -0.99
CA LEU A 137 -3.52 14.79 -2.14
C LEU A 137 -4.95 14.43 -1.70
N HIS A 138 -5.13 13.43 -0.85
CA HIS A 138 -6.45 12.98 -0.41
C HIS A 138 -7.21 14.01 0.43
N SER A 139 -6.49 14.85 1.18
CA SER A 139 -7.05 15.92 2.00
C SER A 139 -7.13 17.27 1.28
N GLY A 140 -6.66 17.35 0.02
CA GLY A 140 -6.60 18.60 -0.74
C GLY A 140 -5.49 19.56 -0.29
N LYS A 141 -4.56 19.09 0.56
CA LYS A 141 -3.38 19.87 0.99
C LYS A 141 -2.39 20.09 -0.15
N TYR A 142 -2.29 19.14 -1.06
CA TYR A 142 -1.42 19.20 -2.24
C TYR A 142 -2.21 18.94 -3.51
N LYS A 143 -1.64 19.37 -4.63
CA LYS A 143 -2.03 19.00 -5.99
C LYS A 143 -0.98 18.08 -6.60
N THR A 144 -1.39 17.27 -7.57
CA THR A 144 -0.50 16.27 -8.18
C THR A 144 0.74 16.89 -8.82
N ASP A 145 0.62 18.06 -9.44
CA ASP A 145 1.72 18.79 -10.10
C ASP A 145 2.78 19.35 -9.14
N GLU A 146 2.52 19.37 -7.83
CA GLU A 146 3.45 19.84 -6.81
C GLU A 146 4.48 18.78 -6.38
N TRP A 147 4.37 17.54 -6.88
CA TRP A 147 5.15 16.40 -6.42
C TRP A 147 6.67 16.65 -6.48
N GLN A 148 7.18 17.23 -7.57
CA GLN A 148 8.62 17.47 -7.75
C GLN A 148 9.17 18.41 -6.69
N LYS A 149 8.47 19.52 -6.48
CA LYS A 149 8.85 20.51 -5.47
C LYS A 149 8.77 19.90 -4.08
N TYR A 150 7.69 19.18 -3.78
CA TYR A 150 7.52 18.53 -2.49
C TYR A 150 8.64 17.54 -2.20
N LEU A 151 8.98 16.65 -3.14
CA LEU A 151 10.05 15.68 -2.95
C LEU A 151 11.41 16.36 -2.72
N LYS A 152 11.74 17.36 -3.54
CA LYS A 152 12.97 18.15 -3.39
C LYS A 152 13.07 18.81 -2.01
N ASP A 153 11.98 19.46 -1.57
CA ASP A 153 11.93 20.16 -0.28
C ASP A 153 12.02 19.18 0.92
N ASN A 154 11.72 17.88 0.68
CA ASN A 154 11.77 16.81 1.69
C ASN A 154 12.96 15.85 1.46
N GLY A 155 13.99 16.26 0.72
CA GLY A 155 15.25 15.53 0.58
C GLY A 155 15.18 14.24 -0.24
N VAL A 156 14.16 14.11 -1.10
CA VAL A 156 14.05 13.02 -2.08
C VAL A 156 14.42 13.57 -3.46
N SER A 157 15.61 13.22 -3.92
CA SER A 157 16.21 13.64 -5.20
C SER A 157 15.94 12.67 -6.32
#